data_AF-A0A3M2HCM6-F1
#
_entry.id   AF-A0A3M2HCM6-F1
#
_cell.length_a   1.000
_cell.length_b   1.000
_cell.length_c   1.000
_cell.angle_alpha   90.00
_cell.angle_beta   90.00
_cell.angle_gamma   90.00
#
_symmetry.space_group_name_H-M   'P 1'
#
loop_
_entity.id
_entity.type
_entity.pdbx_description
1 polymer ?
#
loop_
_entity_poly.entity_id
_entity_poly.type
_entity_poly.pdbx_seq_one_letter_code
_entity_poly.pdbx_strand_id
1 'polypeptide(L)'
;MSAVAVLRLPLAADLSGFVALLRRLQVPHRVIEEGGEQVLWVAGEELAEQVRELYARYPDGDAAGVVAEPVAPEREGILLQLRRSPLTGAVLLLTFIVFAVTAAGENFAAIRWLSFVDFRIDGEHIYLTYLDATLGSGQWWRLITPMLIHFGWLHLAMNSLWYWELGRRIEFRQGAIGLLGLTLLFGLASNFAQYWWAGPSLFGGLSGVLYGLLGHCWIYQRLAPNAAYRLPPGVLVMMLAWLLICMTGIFELLQFGAIANAAHVGGLLTGCLTGLLGGMLARRSA
;
A
#
# COMPACT_ATOMS: atom_id res chain seq x y z
N MET A 1 17.09 20.72 7.49
CA MET A 1 17.69 21.31 6.27
C MET A 1 17.92 22.78 6.56
N SER A 2 19.15 23.27 6.47
CA SER A 2 19.44 24.69 6.67
C SER A 2 18.86 25.50 5.51
N ALA A 3 18.23 26.63 5.82
CA ALA A 3 17.85 27.60 4.81
C ALA A 3 19.11 28.36 4.36
N VAL A 4 19.28 28.52 3.05
CA VAL A 4 20.42 29.19 2.44
C VAL A 4 19.92 30.40 1.65
N ALA A 5 20.55 31.56 1.86
CA ALA A 5 20.29 32.75 1.07
C ALA A 5 20.89 32.60 -0.33
N VAL A 6 20.04 32.67 -1.34
CA VAL A 6 20.39 32.43 -2.74
C VAL A 6 20.73 33.74 -3.44
N LEU A 7 19.90 34.76 -3.26
CA LEU A 7 20.00 36.08 -3.89
C LEU A 7 19.70 37.16 -2.86
N ARG A 8 20.40 38.29 -2.97
CA ARG A 8 20.12 39.54 -2.27
C ARG A 8 20.04 40.65 -3.30
N LEU A 9 18.89 41.31 -3.38
CA LEU A 9 18.61 42.32 -4.40
C LEU A 9 17.96 43.55 -3.75
N PRO A 10 18.15 44.76 -4.31
CA PRO A 10 17.46 45.95 -3.82
C PRO A 10 15.93 45.79 -3.86
N LEU A 11 15.19 46.44 -2.94
CA LEU A 11 13.72 46.43 -2.93
C LEU A 11 13.08 46.92 -4.25
N ALA A 12 13.81 47.69 -5.05
CA ALA A 12 13.36 48.20 -6.35
C ALA A 12 13.47 47.16 -7.49
N ALA A 13 14.18 46.05 -7.29
CA ALA A 13 14.30 45.00 -8.30
C ALA A 13 13.00 44.17 -8.35
N ASP A 14 12.45 43.96 -9.55
CA ASP A 14 11.26 43.14 -9.73
C ASP A 14 11.63 41.65 -9.82
N LEU A 15 11.40 40.92 -8.74
CA LEU A 15 11.58 39.46 -8.68
C LEU A 15 10.33 38.66 -9.06
N SER A 16 9.21 39.30 -9.41
CA SER A 16 7.92 38.62 -9.56
C SER A 16 7.93 37.54 -10.65
N GLY A 17 8.55 37.82 -11.80
CA GLY A 17 8.67 36.87 -12.92
C GLY A 17 9.53 35.66 -12.57
N PHE A 18 10.65 35.87 -11.87
CA PHE A 18 11.50 34.77 -11.41
C PHE A 18 10.83 33.94 -10.31
N VAL A 19 10.14 34.59 -9.37
CA VAL A 19 9.34 33.91 -8.35
C VAL A 19 8.23 33.07 -8.99
N ALA A 20 7.58 33.55 -10.05
CA ALA A 20 6.60 32.77 -10.81
C ALA A 20 7.24 31.54 -11.47
N LEU A 21 8.43 31.68 -12.05
CA LEU A 21 9.21 30.56 -12.60
C LEU A 21 9.54 29.51 -11.52
N LEU A 22 10.01 29.93 -10.34
CA LEU A 22 10.31 29.02 -9.23
C LEU A 22 9.06 28.28 -8.74
N ARG A 23 7.91 28.96 -8.67
CA ARG A 23 6.62 28.32 -8.35
C ARG A 23 6.25 27.27 -9.38
N ARG A 24 6.41 27.56 -10.68
CA ARG A 24 6.11 26.60 -11.76
C ARG A 24 7.00 25.36 -11.69
N LEU A 25 8.28 25.54 -11.33
CA LEU A 25 9.23 24.45 -11.12
C LEU A 25 9.06 23.74 -9.77
N GLN A 26 8.07 24.14 -8.95
CA GLN A 26 7.83 23.60 -7.61
C GLN A 26 9.04 23.66 -6.68
N VAL A 27 9.91 24.67 -6.87
CA VAL A 27 11.08 24.88 -6.00
C VAL A 27 10.60 25.50 -4.68
N PRO A 28 10.82 24.86 -3.52
CA PRO A 28 10.46 25.45 -2.23
C PRO A 28 11.35 26.66 -1.95
N HIS A 29 10.74 27.84 -1.84
CA HIS A 29 11.46 29.09 -1.63
C HIS A 29 10.68 30.05 -0.73
N ARG A 30 11.39 31.02 -0.15
CA ARG A 30 10.82 32.13 0.60
C ARG A 30 11.55 33.41 0.25
N VAL A 31 10.80 34.46 -0.07
CA VAL A 31 11.34 35.82 -0.21
C VAL A 31 11.00 36.59 1.05
N ILE A 32 12.00 37.22 1.66
CA ILE A 32 11.83 38.10 2.82
C ILE A 32 12.54 39.42 2.56
N GLU A 33 12.09 40.48 3.21
CA GLU A 33 12.79 41.75 3.23
C GLU A 33 13.70 41.81 4.46
N GLU A 34 14.99 42.08 4.27
CA GLU A 34 15.98 42.16 5.34
C GLU A 34 16.97 43.29 5.01
N GLY A 35 17.11 44.26 5.92
CA GLY A 35 18.11 45.33 5.78
C GLY A 35 17.92 46.26 4.56
N GLY A 36 16.71 46.39 4.01
CA GLY A 36 16.45 47.19 2.81
C GLY A 36 16.71 46.44 1.49
N GLU A 37 16.86 45.12 1.56
CA GLU A 37 17.01 44.23 0.41
C GLU A 37 15.94 43.12 0.44
N GLN A 38 15.59 42.59 -0.72
CA GLN A 38 14.85 41.34 -0.87
C GLN A 38 15.83 40.18 -0.87
N VAL A 39 15.60 39.20 0.01
CA VAL A 39 16.43 38.00 0.15
C VAL A 39 15.63 36.76 -0.19
N LEU A 40 16.07 36.02 -1.21
CA LEU A 40 15.48 34.74 -1.60
C LEU A 40 16.19 33.60 -0.86
N TRP A 41 15.43 32.80 -0.13
CA TRP A 41 15.90 31.63 0.64
C TRP A 41 15.36 30.33 0.05
N VAL A 42 16.20 29.29 0.02
CA VAL A 42 15.82 27.92 -0.36
C VAL A 42 16.41 26.90 0.63
N ALA A 43 15.95 25.64 0.56
CA ALA A 43 16.41 24.59 1.46
C ALA A 43 17.67 23.88 0.92
N GLY A 44 18.80 24.06 1.61
CA GLY A 44 20.07 23.39 1.29
C GLY A 44 20.92 24.09 0.23
N GLU A 45 22.23 23.81 0.24
CA GLU A 45 23.22 24.47 -0.62
C GLU A 45 23.13 24.02 -2.09
N GLU A 46 22.88 22.73 -2.34
CA GLU A 46 22.76 22.19 -3.70
C GLU A 46 21.60 22.84 -4.47
N LEU A 47 20.46 23.01 -3.81
CA LEU A 47 19.31 23.72 -4.39
C LEU A 47 19.60 25.22 -4.57
N ALA A 48 20.38 25.81 -3.66
CA ALA A 48 20.80 27.20 -3.79
C ALA A 48 21.67 27.43 -5.02
N GLU A 49 22.62 26.54 -5.32
CA GLU A 49 23.43 26.61 -6.54
C GLU A 49 22.56 26.50 -7.81
N GLN A 50 21.64 25.53 -7.84
CA GLN A 50 20.71 25.35 -8.98
C GLN A 50 19.84 26.60 -9.21
N VAL A 51 19.36 27.24 -8.14
CA VAL A 51 18.53 28.45 -8.26
C VAL A 51 19.36 29.67 -8.65
N ARG A 52 20.62 29.78 -8.21
CA ARG A 52 21.55 30.85 -8.67
C ARG A 52 21.82 30.72 -10.16
N GLU A 53 22.11 29.51 -10.65
CA GLU A 53 22.28 29.27 -12.08
C GLU A 53 21.02 29.56 -12.88
N LEU A 54 19.85 29.19 -12.34
CA LEU A 54 18.57 29.45 -12.99
C LEU A 54 18.30 30.95 -13.10
N TYR A 55 18.56 31.71 -12.03
CA TYR A 55 18.43 33.17 -12.03
C TYR A 55 19.38 33.83 -13.03
N ALA A 56 20.62 33.35 -13.14
CA ALA A 56 21.59 33.86 -14.11
C ALA A 56 21.13 33.70 -15.57
N ARG A 57 20.32 32.67 -15.86
CA ARG A 57 19.77 32.41 -17.20
C ARG A 57 18.42 33.11 -17.44
N TYR A 58 17.60 33.26 -16.40
CA TYR A 58 16.23 33.76 -16.48
C TYR A 58 15.94 34.80 -15.37
N PRO A 59 16.62 35.96 -15.37
CA PRO A 59 16.48 36.93 -14.28
C PRO A 59 15.06 37.51 -14.17
N ASP A 60 14.40 37.71 -15.31
CA ASP A 60 13.01 38.21 -15.37
C ASP A 60 11.97 37.08 -15.39
N GLY A 61 12.39 35.82 -15.21
CA GLY A 61 11.58 34.62 -15.41
C GLY A 61 11.65 34.08 -16.85
N ASP A 62 10.84 33.07 -17.14
CA ASP A 62 10.81 32.40 -18.45
C ASP A 62 9.71 32.97 -19.35
N ALA A 63 9.98 34.14 -19.93
CA ALA A 63 9.06 34.85 -20.83
C ALA A 63 8.77 34.07 -22.13
N ALA A 64 9.65 33.15 -22.52
CA ALA A 64 9.53 32.37 -23.76
C ALA A 64 8.78 31.03 -23.57
N GLY A 65 8.37 30.69 -22.34
CA GLY A 65 7.65 29.44 -22.06
C GLY A 65 8.48 28.18 -22.33
N VAL A 66 9.81 28.29 -22.27
CA VAL A 66 10.76 27.19 -22.56
C VAL A 66 10.60 26.06 -21.54
N VAL A 67 10.18 26.35 -20.33
CA VAL A 67 9.86 25.35 -19.31
C VAL A 67 8.37 25.02 -19.38
N ALA A 68 8.08 23.82 -19.88
CA ALA A 68 6.71 23.30 -19.95
C ALA A 68 6.02 23.36 -18.59
N GLU A 69 4.74 23.75 -18.58
CA GLU A 69 3.92 23.60 -17.37
C GLU A 69 3.88 22.13 -16.95
N PRO A 70 4.04 21.83 -15.65
CA PRO A 70 3.79 20.47 -15.17
C PRO A 70 2.33 20.14 -15.46
N VAL A 71 2.11 19.24 -16.42
CA VAL A 71 0.78 18.73 -16.76
C VAL A 71 0.17 18.13 -15.49
N ALA A 72 -0.91 18.72 -15.01
CA ALA A 72 -1.64 18.17 -13.87
C ALA A 72 -1.99 16.71 -14.20
N PRO A 73 -1.73 15.75 -13.28
CA PRO A 73 -2.00 14.36 -13.56
C PRO A 73 -3.50 14.20 -13.87
N GLU A 74 -3.83 13.84 -15.11
CA GLU A 74 -5.20 13.55 -15.50
C GLU A 74 -5.70 12.42 -14.60
N ARG A 75 -6.77 12.71 -13.84
CA ARG A 75 -7.42 11.70 -13.01
C ARG A 75 -8.10 10.70 -13.93
N GLU A 76 -7.44 9.58 -14.21
CA GLU A 76 -8.01 8.49 -15.00
C GLU A 76 -9.33 8.02 -14.37
N GLY A 77 -10.38 7.90 -15.20
CA GLY A 77 -11.68 7.43 -14.73
C GLY A 77 -11.62 6.02 -14.15
N ILE A 78 -12.41 5.76 -13.10
CA ILE A 78 -12.44 4.47 -12.37
C ILE A 78 -12.64 3.28 -13.32
N LEU A 79 -13.49 3.44 -14.35
CA LEU A 79 -13.74 2.43 -15.38
C LEU A 79 -12.48 2.04 -16.16
N LEU A 80 -11.64 3.02 -16.49
CA LEU A 80 -10.39 2.77 -17.21
C LEU A 80 -9.37 2.05 -16.32
N GLN A 81 -9.31 2.44 -15.04
CA GLN A 81 -8.44 1.76 -14.07
C GLN A 81 -8.86 0.29 -13.87
N LEU A 82 -10.16 0.03 -13.74
CA LEU A 82 -10.71 -1.33 -13.65
C LEU A 82 -10.42 -2.17 -14.90
N ARG A 83 -10.50 -1.57 -16.09
CA ARG A 83 -10.14 -2.26 -17.35
C ARG A 83 -8.66 -2.62 -17.42
N ARG A 84 -7.78 -1.85 -16.77
CA ARG A 84 -6.34 -2.13 -16.70
C ARG A 84 -5.96 -3.13 -15.61
N SER A 85 -6.81 -3.31 -14.60
CA SER A 85 -6.58 -4.23 -13.48
C SER A 85 -7.80 -5.11 -13.19
N PRO A 86 -8.23 -5.93 -14.18
CA PRO A 86 -9.47 -6.71 -14.08
C PRO A 86 -9.45 -7.73 -12.94
N LEU A 87 -8.32 -8.38 -12.67
CA LEU A 87 -8.24 -9.35 -11.57
C LEU A 87 -8.27 -8.66 -10.21
N THR A 88 -7.57 -7.54 -10.07
CA THR A 88 -7.63 -6.74 -8.84
C THR A 88 -9.08 -6.35 -8.54
N GLY A 89 -9.80 -5.88 -9.56
CA GLY A 89 -11.24 -5.58 -9.46
C GLY A 89 -12.10 -6.81 -9.16
N ALA A 90 -11.81 -7.96 -9.77
CA ALA A 90 -12.56 -9.20 -9.56
C ALA A 90 -12.41 -9.75 -8.12
N VAL A 91 -11.20 -9.73 -7.56
CA VAL A 91 -10.98 -10.15 -6.17
C VAL A 91 -11.71 -9.21 -5.21
N LEU A 92 -11.62 -7.90 -5.42
CA LEU A 92 -12.37 -6.93 -4.59
C LEU A 92 -13.88 -7.11 -4.70
N LEU A 93 -14.40 -7.33 -5.91
CA LEU A 93 -15.82 -7.62 -6.11
C LEU A 93 -16.25 -8.88 -5.34
N LEU A 94 -15.46 -9.95 -5.43
CA LEU A 94 -15.71 -11.18 -4.68
C LEU A 94 -15.65 -10.92 -3.17
N THR A 95 -14.70 -10.13 -2.69
CA THR A 95 -14.61 -9.71 -1.28
C THR A 95 -15.85 -8.95 -0.84
N PHE A 96 -16.39 -8.03 -1.65
CA PHE A 96 -17.62 -7.30 -1.35
C PHE A 96 -18.85 -8.19 -1.34
N ILE A 97 -18.94 -9.15 -2.27
CA ILE A 97 -20.02 -10.14 -2.29
C ILE A 97 -19.96 -10.99 -1.01
N VAL A 98 -18.78 -11.49 -0.64
CA VAL A 98 -18.61 -12.27 0.60
C VAL A 98 -18.98 -11.43 1.82
N PHE A 99 -18.53 -10.18 1.90
CA PHE A 99 -18.87 -9.29 3.01
C PHE A 99 -20.38 -9.06 3.16
N ALA A 100 -21.10 -8.91 2.04
CA ALA A 100 -22.55 -8.78 2.03
C ALA A 100 -23.23 -10.08 2.48
N VAL A 101 -22.79 -11.24 1.96
CA VAL A 101 -23.32 -12.56 2.34
C VAL A 101 -23.06 -12.88 3.82
N THR A 102 -21.91 -12.47 4.36
CA THR A 102 -21.57 -12.61 5.78
C THR A 102 -22.20 -11.54 6.66
N ALA A 103 -23.00 -10.62 6.09
CA ALA A 103 -23.64 -9.50 6.80
C ALA A 103 -22.64 -8.73 7.68
N ALA A 104 -21.53 -8.28 7.09
CA ALA A 104 -20.45 -7.58 7.79
C ALA A 104 -19.81 -8.32 8.98
N GLY A 105 -20.01 -9.65 9.07
CA GLY A 105 -19.49 -10.47 10.16
C GLY A 105 -20.57 -11.05 11.09
N GLU A 106 -21.84 -10.75 10.87
CA GLU A 106 -22.95 -11.18 11.74
C GLU A 106 -23.58 -12.51 11.32
N ASN A 107 -23.49 -12.88 10.03
CA ASN A 107 -24.06 -14.13 9.53
C ASN A 107 -23.09 -15.30 9.75
N PHE A 108 -23.11 -15.88 10.96
CA PHE A 108 -22.27 -17.01 11.34
C PHE A 108 -22.47 -18.26 10.47
N ALA A 109 -23.65 -18.47 9.88
CA ALA A 109 -23.89 -19.60 8.98
C ALA A 109 -23.06 -19.45 7.69
N ALA A 110 -23.00 -18.25 7.11
CA ALA A 110 -22.15 -17.98 5.96
C ALA A 110 -20.65 -18.03 6.32
N ILE A 111 -20.28 -17.42 7.45
CA ILE A 111 -18.91 -17.41 7.95
C ILE A 111 -18.40 -18.85 8.18
N ARG A 112 -19.25 -19.71 8.75
CA ARG A 112 -18.97 -21.13 8.94
C ARG A 112 -18.55 -21.84 7.67
N TRP A 113 -19.11 -21.52 6.51
CA TRP A 113 -18.72 -22.19 5.26
C TRP A 113 -17.36 -21.74 4.71
N LEU A 114 -16.92 -20.54 5.09
CA LEU A 114 -15.73 -19.89 4.56
C LEU A 114 -14.56 -19.89 5.54
N SER A 115 -14.79 -20.20 6.82
CA SER A 115 -13.78 -20.24 7.89
C SER A 115 -12.75 -21.34 7.69
N PHE A 116 -11.55 -21.18 8.28
CA PHE A 116 -10.43 -22.10 8.09
C PHE A 116 -10.71 -23.51 8.60
N VAL A 117 -11.44 -23.60 9.71
CA VAL A 117 -11.99 -24.84 10.27
C VAL A 117 -13.50 -24.73 10.38
N ASP A 118 -14.19 -25.87 10.35
CA ASP A 118 -15.62 -25.89 10.63
C ASP A 118 -15.88 -25.55 12.11
N PHE A 119 -17.03 -24.93 12.39
CA PHE A 119 -17.45 -24.66 13.76
C PHE A 119 -18.96 -24.78 13.92
N ARG A 120 -19.40 -25.03 15.14
CA ARG A 120 -20.82 -25.00 15.52
C ARG A 120 -21.01 -24.08 16.72
N ILE A 121 -22.16 -23.43 16.77
CA ILE A 121 -22.59 -22.60 17.89
C ILE A 121 -23.64 -23.38 18.65
N ASP A 122 -23.44 -23.56 19.95
CA ASP A 122 -24.40 -24.19 20.86
C ASP A 122 -24.52 -23.30 22.11
N GLY A 123 -25.66 -22.62 22.23
CA GLY A 123 -25.85 -21.53 23.18
C GLY A 123 -24.84 -20.40 22.95
N GLU A 124 -24.08 -20.06 24.00
CA GLU A 124 -23.06 -19.01 23.99
C GLU A 124 -21.65 -19.53 23.60
N HIS A 125 -21.52 -20.84 23.33
CA HIS A 125 -20.22 -21.45 23.07
C HIS A 125 -20.01 -21.76 21.59
N ILE A 126 -18.80 -21.47 21.10
CA ILE A 126 -18.34 -21.84 19.76
C ILE A 126 -17.44 -23.05 19.89
N TYR A 127 -17.81 -24.15 19.23
CA TYR A 127 -17.00 -25.36 19.14
C TYR A 127 -16.33 -25.40 17.77
N LEU A 128 -15.01 -25.29 17.75
CA LEU A 128 -14.20 -25.35 16.53
C LEU A 128 -13.66 -26.77 16.33
N THR A 129 -13.64 -27.19 15.07
CA THR A 129 -12.98 -28.42 14.64
C THR A 129 -11.50 -28.19 14.38
N TYR A 130 -10.78 -29.28 14.11
CA TYR A 130 -9.37 -29.24 13.74
C TYR A 130 -9.18 -29.40 12.22
N LEU A 131 -8.00 -29.00 11.76
CA LEU A 131 -7.65 -29.01 10.34
C LEU A 131 -7.72 -30.41 9.71
N ASP A 132 -7.31 -31.45 10.43
CA ASP A 132 -7.35 -32.85 9.97
C ASP A 132 -8.79 -33.30 9.66
N ALA A 133 -9.75 -32.97 10.52
CA ALA A 133 -11.17 -33.23 10.28
C ALA A 133 -11.72 -32.41 9.09
N THR A 134 -11.27 -31.16 8.97
CA THR A 134 -11.65 -30.27 7.87
C THR A 134 -11.19 -30.81 6.51
N LEU A 135 -9.93 -31.28 6.44
CA LEU A 135 -9.38 -31.88 5.22
C LEU A 135 -9.97 -33.27 4.96
N GLY A 136 -10.17 -34.08 6.01
CA GLY A 136 -10.77 -35.41 5.91
C GLY A 136 -12.22 -35.39 5.41
N SER A 137 -12.94 -34.29 5.61
CA SER A 137 -14.30 -34.07 5.07
C SER A 137 -14.33 -33.45 3.67
N GLY A 138 -13.17 -33.26 3.03
CA GLY A 138 -13.07 -32.73 1.66
C GLY A 138 -13.28 -31.23 1.53
N GLN A 139 -13.23 -30.47 2.63
CA GLN A 139 -13.52 -29.02 2.65
C GLN A 139 -12.28 -28.17 2.36
N TRP A 140 -11.54 -28.50 1.29
CA TRP A 140 -10.24 -27.91 0.95
C TRP A 140 -10.29 -26.40 0.62
N TRP A 141 -11.45 -25.87 0.19
CA TRP A 141 -11.61 -24.43 -0.09
C TRP A 141 -11.34 -23.56 1.13
N ARG A 142 -11.55 -24.10 2.35
CA ARG A 142 -11.32 -23.43 3.64
C ARG A 142 -9.86 -23.04 3.88
N LEU A 143 -8.93 -23.61 3.12
CA LEU A 143 -7.53 -23.19 3.16
C LEU A 143 -7.33 -21.78 2.59
N ILE A 144 -8.24 -21.31 1.73
CA ILE A 144 -8.14 -20.05 0.99
C ILE A 144 -9.24 -19.06 1.39
N THR A 145 -10.50 -19.53 1.47
CA THR A 145 -11.68 -18.66 1.66
C THR A 145 -11.67 -17.72 2.87
N PRO A 146 -10.95 -17.99 3.99
CA PRO A 146 -10.86 -17.03 5.09
C PRO A 146 -10.33 -15.67 4.67
N MET A 147 -9.52 -15.59 3.61
CA MET A 147 -8.99 -14.31 3.11
C MET A 147 -10.10 -13.36 2.61
N LEU A 148 -11.30 -13.86 2.33
CA LEU A 148 -12.42 -13.07 1.81
C LEU A 148 -13.35 -12.56 2.91
N ILE A 149 -13.31 -13.14 4.11
CA ILE A 149 -14.19 -12.77 5.23
C ILE A 149 -13.70 -11.47 5.87
N HIS A 150 -14.58 -10.48 6.06
CA HIS A 150 -14.23 -9.24 6.76
C HIS A 150 -15.29 -8.92 7.82
N PHE A 151 -14.81 -8.44 8.97
CA PHE A 151 -15.63 -8.05 10.12
C PHE A 151 -15.68 -6.52 10.22
N GLY A 152 -16.84 -5.94 9.97
CA GLY A 152 -17.05 -4.49 10.01
C GLY A 152 -16.50 -3.71 8.81
N TRP A 153 -17.05 -2.50 8.63
CA TRP A 153 -16.79 -1.64 7.47
C TRP A 153 -15.36 -1.12 7.41
N LEU A 154 -14.77 -0.73 8.55
CA LEU A 154 -13.40 -0.21 8.58
C LEU A 154 -12.39 -1.26 8.12
N HIS A 155 -12.56 -2.51 8.57
CA HIS A 155 -11.69 -3.61 8.19
C HIS A 155 -11.78 -3.86 6.67
N LEU A 156 -12.99 -3.88 6.10
CA LEU A 156 -13.18 -4.02 4.66
C LEU A 156 -12.56 -2.86 3.88
N ALA A 157 -12.82 -1.61 4.28
CA ALA A 157 -12.38 -0.42 3.57
C ALA A 157 -10.85 -0.34 3.50
N MET A 158 -10.17 -0.55 4.63
CA MET A 158 -8.72 -0.55 4.69
C MET A 158 -8.11 -1.67 3.85
N ASN A 159 -8.67 -2.87 3.91
CA ASN A 159 -8.15 -3.99 3.11
C ASN A 159 -8.35 -3.75 1.61
N SER A 160 -9.51 -3.24 1.23
CA SER A 160 -9.85 -3.00 -0.17
C SER A 160 -8.98 -1.91 -0.79
N LEU A 161 -8.70 -0.84 -0.03
CA LEU A 161 -7.80 0.23 -0.45
C LEU A 161 -6.39 -0.31 -0.72
N TRP A 162 -5.84 -1.08 0.20
CA TRP A 162 -4.48 -1.60 0.05
C TRP A 162 -4.38 -2.70 -1.00
N TYR A 163 -5.41 -3.53 -1.13
CA TYR A 163 -5.44 -4.55 -2.18
C TYR A 163 -5.53 -3.89 -3.56
N TRP A 164 -6.35 -2.85 -3.70
CA TRP A 164 -6.38 -2.04 -4.92
C TRP A 164 -5.00 -1.47 -5.24
N GLU A 165 -4.34 -0.84 -4.27
CA GLU A 165 -3.05 -0.18 -4.46
C GLU A 165 -1.92 -1.15 -4.84
N LEU A 166 -1.79 -2.26 -4.13
CA LEU A 166 -0.71 -3.24 -4.34
C LEU A 166 -1.04 -4.20 -5.49
N GLY A 167 -2.30 -4.64 -5.58
CA GLY A 167 -2.79 -5.57 -6.59
C GLY A 167 -2.62 -5.00 -8.00
N ARG A 168 -3.06 -3.76 -8.25
CA ARG A 168 -2.94 -3.12 -9.58
C ARG A 168 -1.49 -3.00 -10.04
N ARG A 169 -0.54 -2.75 -9.13
CA ARG A 169 0.89 -2.67 -9.44
C ARG A 169 1.44 -4.02 -9.85
N ILE A 170 1.06 -5.08 -9.13
CA ILE A 170 1.48 -6.45 -9.42
C ILE A 170 0.84 -6.93 -10.72
N GLU A 171 -0.45 -6.71 -10.92
CA GLU A 171 -1.15 -7.06 -12.15
C GLU A 171 -0.58 -6.34 -13.36
N PHE A 172 -0.24 -5.05 -13.24
CA PHE A 172 0.43 -4.31 -14.31
C PHE A 172 1.80 -4.91 -14.67
N ARG A 173 2.57 -5.36 -13.68
CA ARG A 173 3.97 -5.80 -13.88
C ARG A 173 4.14 -7.29 -14.17
N GLN A 174 3.27 -8.14 -13.62
CA GLN A 174 3.33 -9.61 -13.67
C GLN A 174 2.05 -10.23 -14.27
N GLY A 175 1.08 -9.41 -14.70
CA GLY A 175 -0.18 -9.87 -15.28
C GLY A 175 -1.16 -10.44 -14.25
N ALA A 176 -2.38 -10.69 -14.71
CA ALA A 176 -3.45 -11.24 -13.88
C ALA A 176 -3.06 -12.61 -13.28
N ILE A 177 -2.50 -13.52 -14.07
CA ILE A 177 -2.12 -14.85 -13.57
C ILE A 177 -1.08 -14.77 -12.44
N GLY A 178 -0.10 -13.86 -12.58
CA GLY A 178 0.89 -13.60 -11.54
C GLY A 178 0.26 -13.10 -10.23
N LEU A 179 -0.64 -12.11 -10.33
CA LEU A 179 -1.38 -11.62 -9.16
C LEU A 179 -2.26 -12.70 -8.53
N LEU A 180 -2.94 -13.54 -9.34
CA LEU A 180 -3.78 -14.63 -8.83
C LEU A 180 -2.94 -15.64 -8.05
N GLY A 181 -1.83 -16.08 -8.63
CA GLY A 181 -0.93 -17.03 -7.99
C GLY A 181 -0.37 -16.51 -6.67
N LEU A 182 0.07 -15.24 -6.63
CA LEU A 182 0.57 -14.61 -5.41
C LEU A 182 -0.55 -14.43 -4.37
N THR A 183 -1.75 -14.01 -4.78
CA THR A 183 -2.92 -13.86 -3.89
C THR A 183 -3.28 -15.17 -3.22
N LEU A 184 -3.39 -16.26 -4.00
CA LEU A 184 -3.71 -17.59 -3.47
C LEU A 184 -2.60 -18.13 -2.56
N LEU A 185 -1.33 -17.97 -2.97
CA LEU A 185 -0.19 -18.41 -2.17
C LEU A 185 -0.12 -17.69 -0.82
N PHE A 186 -0.28 -16.36 -0.82
CA PHE A 186 -0.24 -15.58 0.41
C PHE A 186 -1.45 -15.84 1.29
N GLY A 187 -2.64 -16.00 0.70
CA GLY A 187 -3.84 -16.39 1.45
C GLY A 187 -3.64 -17.73 2.16
N LEU A 188 -3.13 -18.72 1.42
CA LEU A 188 -2.79 -20.04 1.98
C LEU A 188 -1.77 -19.94 3.12
N ALA A 189 -0.62 -19.32 2.86
CA ALA A 189 0.47 -19.24 3.82
C ALA A 189 0.07 -18.46 5.09
N SER A 190 -0.65 -17.35 4.93
CA SER A 190 -1.15 -16.55 6.05
C SER A 190 -2.18 -17.32 6.88
N ASN A 191 -3.13 -18.01 6.25
CA ASN A 191 -4.14 -18.79 6.98
C ASN A 191 -3.49 -19.93 7.77
N PHE A 192 -2.53 -20.63 7.17
CA PHE A 192 -1.76 -21.67 7.86
C PHE A 192 -0.94 -21.11 9.01
N ALA A 193 -0.24 -19.99 8.81
CA ALA A 193 0.56 -19.35 9.86
C ALA A 193 -0.31 -18.95 11.06
N GLN A 194 -1.50 -18.41 10.81
CA GLN A 194 -2.45 -18.05 11.86
C GLN A 194 -2.94 -19.26 12.64
N TYR A 195 -3.39 -20.31 11.93
CA TYR A 195 -3.87 -21.53 12.58
C TYR A 195 -2.77 -22.22 13.38
N TRP A 196 -1.54 -22.29 12.84
CA TRP A 196 -0.41 -22.91 13.52
C TRP A 196 -0.04 -22.18 14.81
N TRP A 197 -0.11 -20.85 14.81
CA TRP A 197 0.26 -20.03 15.95
C TRP A 197 -0.83 -19.96 17.03
N ALA A 198 -2.08 -19.70 16.62
CA ALA A 198 -3.19 -19.45 17.54
C ALA A 198 -4.06 -20.68 17.81
N GLY A 199 -3.90 -21.77 17.05
CA GLY A 199 -4.80 -22.91 17.05
C GLY A 199 -6.14 -22.64 16.33
N PRO A 200 -7.11 -23.56 16.48
CA PRO A 200 -8.46 -23.40 15.94
C PRO A 200 -9.11 -22.11 16.45
N SER A 201 -9.32 -21.16 15.56
CA SER A 201 -9.90 -19.86 15.88
C SER A 201 -10.69 -19.31 14.68
N LEU A 202 -11.58 -18.36 14.95
CA LEU A 202 -12.27 -17.63 13.90
C LEU A 202 -11.44 -16.41 13.50
N PHE A 203 -10.97 -16.39 12.25
CA PHE A 203 -10.22 -15.29 11.67
C PHE A 203 -10.56 -15.15 10.18
N GLY A 204 -10.26 -13.99 9.62
CA GLY A 204 -10.47 -13.71 8.21
C GLY A 204 -9.97 -12.33 7.80
N GLY A 205 -9.80 -12.17 6.49
CA GLY A 205 -9.49 -10.88 5.85
C GLY A 205 -8.33 -10.97 4.87
N LEU A 206 -8.29 -10.01 3.95
CA LEU A 206 -7.23 -9.93 2.93
C LEU A 206 -5.88 -9.54 3.52
N SER A 207 -5.81 -9.12 4.78
CA SER A 207 -4.64 -8.47 5.37
C SER A 207 -3.37 -9.33 5.35
N GLY A 208 -3.48 -10.66 5.53
CA GLY A 208 -2.37 -11.57 5.31
C GLY A 208 -1.83 -11.52 3.87
N VAL A 209 -2.73 -11.52 2.89
CA VAL A 209 -2.39 -11.32 1.46
C VAL A 209 -1.73 -9.97 1.25
N LEU A 210 -2.25 -8.90 1.85
CA LEU A 210 -1.70 -7.54 1.71
C LEU A 210 -0.26 -7.45 2.17
N TYR A 211 0.05 -8.02 3.34
CA TYR A 211 1.43 -8.07 3.83
C TYR A 211 2.32 -8.91 2.91
N GLY A 212 1.80 -9.98 2.30
CA GLY A 212 2.49 -10.71 1.25
C GLY A 212 2.77 -9.87 -0.01
N LEU A 213 1.78 -9.16 -0.53
CA LEU A 213 1.96 -8.27 -1.69
C LEU A 213 2.94 -7.13 -1.38
N LEU A 214 2.89 -6.58 -0.15
CA LEU A 214 3.82 -5.56 0.34
C LEU A 214 5.25 -6.10 0.37
N GLY A 215 5.47 -7.25 1.01
CA GLY A 215 6.79 -7.90 1.10
C GLY A 215 7.33 -8.26 -0.28
N HIS A 216 6.48 -8.75 -1.16
CA HIS A 216 6.83 -9.08 -2.55
C HIS A 216 7.31 -7.83 -3.30
N CYS A 217 6.50 -6.77 -3.34
CA CYS A 217 6.86 -5.51 -3.99
C CYS A 217 8.15 -4.93 -3.41
N TRP A 218 8.28 -4.93 -2.09
CA TRP A 218 9.43 -4.34 -1.40
C TRP A 218 10.75 -5.03 -1.75
N ILE A 219 10.81 -6.36 -1.62
CA ILE A 219 12.05 -7.11 -1.88
C ILE A 219 12.34 -7.20 -3.37
N TYR A 220 11.32 -7.41 -4.20
CA TYR A 220 11.50 -7.42 -5.66
C TYR A 220 12.10 -6.08 -6.12
N GLN A 221 11.56 -4.95 -5.66
CA GLN A 221 12.03 -3.62 -6.03
C GLN A 221 13.50 -3.38 -5.66
N ARG A 222 13.99 -3.96 -4.57
CA ARG A 222 15.40 -3.85 -4.16
C ARG A 222 16.35 -4.62 -5.08
N LEU A 223 15.89 -5.69 -5.72
CA LEU A 223 16.72 -6.57 -6.55
C LEU A 223 16.62 -6.25 -8.04
N ALA A 224 15.42 -5.88 -8.50
CA ALA A 224 15.12 -5.52 -9.89
C ALA A 224 14.26 -4.23 -9.91
N PRO A 225 14.89 -3.06 -9.71
CA PRO A 225 14.19 -1.79 -9.61
C PRO A 225 13.32 -1.52 -10.83
N ASN A 226 12.03 -1.22 -10.60
CA ASN A 226 11.10 -0.84 -11.64
C ASN A 226 10.10 0.21 -11.15
N ALA A 227 9.46 0.94 -12.06
CA ALA A 227 8.54 2.00 -11.70
C ALA A 227 7.28 1.47 -10.99
N ALA A 228 6.80 0.27 -11.36
CA ALA A 228 5.56 -0.30 -10.81
C ALA A 228 5.68 -0.65 -9.32
N TYR A 229 6.82 -1.21 -8.88
CA TYR A 229 7.06 -1.62 -7.48
C TYR A 229 7.76 -0.58 -6.62
N ARG A 230 7.98 0.63 -7.15
CA ARG A 230 8.42 1.77 -6.33
C ARG A 230 7.27 2.24 -5.45
N LEU A 231 7.21 1.70 -4.23
CA LEU A 231 6.31 2.15 -3.19
C LEU A 231 6.82 3.47 -2.58
N PRO A 232 5.94 4.43 -2.26
CA PRO A 232 6.32 5.60 -1.49
C PRO A 232 6.91 5.16 -0.13
N PRO A 233 8.05 5.72 0.32
CA PRO A 233 8.67 5.29 1.58
C PRO A 233 7.72 5.37 2.78
N GLY A 234 6.87 6.40 2.83
CA GLY A 234 5.86 6.56 3.88
C GLY A 234 4.83 5.43 3.93
N VAL A 235 4.46 4.84 2.79
CA VAL A 235 3.50 3.71 2.74
C VAL A 235 4.09 2.46 3.39
N LEU A 236 5.33 2.11 3.02
CA LEU A 236 6.03 0.96 3.60
C LEU A 236 6.19 1.12 5.11
N VAL A 237 6.68 2.28 5.56
CA VAL A 237 6.86 2.58 6.99
C VAL A 237 5.52 2.52 7.73
N MET A 238 4.47 3.14 7.18
CA MET A 238 3.15 3.14 7.81
C MET A 238 2.59 1.72 7.94
N MET A 239 2.65 0.87 6.90
CA MET A 239 2.12 -0.50 6.97
C MET A 239 2.92 -1.38 7.94
N LEU A 240 4.24 -1.21 8.02
CA LEU A 240 5.07 -1.92 9.00
C LEU A 240 4.83 -1.42 10.44
N ALA A 241 4.69 -0.10 10.63
CA ALA A 241 4.33 0.46 11.93
C ALA A 241 2.94 0.00 12.37
N TRP A 242 1.97 -0.03 11.45
CA TRP A 242 0.64 -0.57 11.69
C TRP A 242 0.69 -2.03 12.14
N LEU A 243 1.52 -2.88 11.51
CA LEU A 243 1.73 -4.26 11.94
C LEU A 243 2.20 -4.33 13.39
N LEU A 244 3.23 -3.56 13.72
CA LEU A 244 3.79 -3.55 15.07
C LEU A 244 2.77 -3.08 16.11
N ILE A 245 1.96 -2.08 15.78
CA ILE A 245 0.86 -1.61 16.65
C ILE A 245 -0.17 -2.73 16.85
N CYS A 246 -0.60 -3.41 15.78
CA CYS A 246 -1.54 -4.53 15.88
C CYS A 246 -0.99 -5.68 16.72
N MET A 247 0.31 -5.92 16.68
CA MET A 247 1.00 -6.93 17.48
C MET A 247 1.05 -6.60 18.99
N THR A 248 0.78 -5.36 19.40
CA THR A 248 0.73 -5.01 20.84
C THR A 248 -0.49 -5.54 21.58
N GLY A 249 -1.54 -5.98 20.84
CA GLY A 249 -2.80 -6.39 21.43
C GLY A 249 -3.72 -5.22 21.86
N ILE A 250 -3.36 -3.96 21.53
CA ILE A 250 -4.15 -2.79 21.91
C ILE A 250 -5.61 -2.85 21.43
N PHE A 251 -5.87 -3.48 20.28
CA PHE A 251 -7.23 -3.61 19.73
C PHE A 251 -8.06 -4.67 20.46
N GLU A 252 -7.42 -5.71 21.00
CA GLU A 252 -8.09 -6.69 21.89
C GLU A 252 -8.48 -6.01 23.20
N LEU A 253 -7.58 -5.19 23.75
CA LEU A 253 -7.83 -4.40 24.96
C LEU A 253 -8.99 -3.39 24.78
N LEU A 254 -9.09 -2.79 23.60
CA LEU A 254 -10.15 -1.84 23.24
C LEU A 254 -11.44 -2.50 22.71
N GLN A 255 -11.56 -3.83 22.81
CA GLN A 255 -12.73 -4.61 22.36
C GLN A 255 -13.08 -4.46 20.87
N PHE A 256 -12.10 -4.09 20.02
CA PHE A 256 -12.28 -4.04 18.57
C PHE A 256 -12.10 -5.41 17.88
N GLY A 257 -11.88 -6.47 18.66
CA GLY A 257 -11.64 -7.83 18.19
C GLY A 257 -10.15 -8.17 18.06
N ALA A 258 -9.85 -9.47 18.09
CA ALA A 258 -8.49 -9.97 17.96
C ALA A 258 -7.97 -9.84 16.52
N ILE A 259 -6.73 -9.37 16.39
CA ILE A 259 -6.07 -9.23 15.09
C ILE A 259 -5.26 -10.50 14.81
N ALA A 260 -5.45 -11.05 13.61
CA ALA A 260 -4.72 -12.21 13.12
C ALA A 260 -3.25 -11.86 12.77
N ASN A 261 -2.45 -11.49 13.77
CA ASN A 261 -1.08 -11.01 13.61
C ASN A 261 -0.15 -12.07 12.99
N ALA A 262 -0.35 -13.35 13.31
CA ALA A 262 0.42 -14.43 12.70
C ALA A 262 0.10 -14.59 11.20
N ALA A 263 -1.13 -14.29 10.77
CA ALA A 263 -1.48 -14.21 9.36
C ALA A 263 -0.68 -13.11 8.64
N HIS A 264 -0.56 -11.93 9.26
CA HIS A 264 0.19 -10.80 8.71
C HIS A 264 1.67 -11.10 8.57
N VAL A 265 2.29 -11.62 9.63
CA VAL A 265 3.71 -11.97 9.62
C VAL A 265 3.99 -13.10 8.63
N GLY A 266 3.18 -14.16 8.62
CA GLY A 266 3.31 -15.27 7.66
C GLY A 266 3.17 -14.81 6.21
N GLY A 267 2.22 -13.90 5.96
CA GLY A 267 2.06 -13.23 4.67
C GLY A 267 3.31 -12.44 4.28
N LEU A 268 3.77 -11.53 5.14
CA LEU A 268 4.95 -10.70 4.90
C LEU A 268 6.20 -11.51 4.57
N LEU A 269 6.48 -12.56 5.36
CA LEU A 269 7.65 -13.41 5.15
C LEU A 269 7.58 -14.17 3.81
N THR A 270 6.41 -14.72 3.48
CA THR A 270 6.17 -15.40 2.19
C THR A 270 6.29 -14.40 1.03
N GLY A 271 5.77 -13.18 1.21
CA GLY A 271 5.93 -12.08 0.28
C GLY A 271 7.40 -11.74 0.02
N CYS A 272 8.17 -11.51 1.07
CA CYS A 272 9.61 -11.24 0.98
C CYS A 272 10.36 -12.37 0.25
N LEU A 273 10.02 -13.63 0.52
CA LEU A 273 10.61 -14.78 -0.16
C LEU A 273 10.29 -14.79 -1.67
N THR A 274 9.02 -14.62 -2.04
CA THR A 274 8.64 -14.56 -3.46
C THR A 274 9.23 -13.34 -4.17
N GLY A 275 9.33 -12.21 -3.48
CA GLY A 275 10.00 -11.00 -3.99
C GLY A 275 11.50 -11.21 -4.21
N LEU A 276 12.16 -11.95 -3.30
CA LEU A 276 13.56 -12.36 -3.45
C LEU A 276 13.75 -13.23 -4.69
N LEU A 277 12.98 -14.31 -4.81
CA LEU A 277 13.07 -15.24 -5.94
C LEU A 277 12.72 -14.56 -7.27
N GLY A 278 11.60 -13.84 -7.33
CA GLY A 278 11.18 -13.10 -8.52
C GLY A 278 12.17 -12.02 -8.93
N GLY A 279 12.67 -11.25 -7.96
CA GLY A 279 13.69 -10.23 -8.20
C GLY A 279 15.01 -10.80 -8.71
N MET A 280 15.46 -11.94 -8.17
CA MET A 280 16.66 -12.63 -8.65
C MET A 280 16.51 -13.13 -10.09
N LEU A 281 15.36 -13.73 -10.44
CA LEU A 281 15.08 -14.20 -11.80
C LEU A 281 15.02 -13.04 -12.79
N ALA A 282 14.37 -11.94 -12.42
CA ALA A 282 14.27 -10.74 -13.26
C ALA A 282 15.65 -10.10 -13.49
N ARG A 283 16.49 -10.00 -12.45
CA ARG A 283 17.85 -9.46 -12.57
C ARG A 283 18.76 -10.30 -13.48
N ARG A 284 18.56 -11.62 -13.52
CA ARG A 284 19.33 -12.52 -14.41
C ARG A 284 18.91 -12.42 -15.89
N SER A 285 17.70 -11.93 -16.14
CA SER A 285 17.11 -11.84 -17.48
C SER A 285 17.27 -10.45 -18.11
N ALA A 286 17.89 -9.51 -17.38
CA ALA A 286 18.19 -8.15 -17.81
C ALA A 286 19.68 -7.99 -18.09
#